data_AF-A0A527ZC55-F1
#
_entry.id   AF-A0A527ZC55-F1
#
_cell.length_a   1.000
_cell.length_b   1.000
_cell.length_c   1.000
_cell.angle_alpha   90.00
_cell.angle_beta   90.00
_cell.angle_gamma   90.00
#
_symmetry.space_group_name_H-M   'P 1'
#
loop_
_entity.id
_entity.type
_entity.pdbx_description
1 polymer ?
#
loop_
_entity_poly.entity_id
_entity_poly.type
_entity_poly.pdbx_seq_one_letter_code
_entity_poly.pdbx_strand_id
1 'polypeptide(L)'
;SGRGVISVAELGDDGSFGVPRVVLEETHHLSYPQVFAHAGEIFMIPESAAARELVLYRAAQFPDRWVRDTVLLTDKDFNDATLLESAGRFWLLGTERFGYGSASDTMAV
;
A
#
# COMPACT_ATOMS: atom_id res chain seq x y z
N SER A 1 4.76 19.07 1.52
CA SER A 1 4.61 18.46 0.19
C SER A 1 5.75 17.48 -0.01
N GLY A 2 5.50 16.19 0.22
CA GLY A 2 6.48 15.12 -0.01
C GLY A 2 5.97 14.25 -1.14
N ARG A 3 6.78 14.10 -2.19
CA ARG A 3 6.54 13.19 -3.31
C ARG A 3 6.73 11.76 -2.83
N GLY A 4 5.72 10.90 -2.99
CA GLY A 4 5.79 9.49 -2.63
C GLY A 4 6.13 8.65 -3.85
N VAL A 5 7.02 7.67 -3.68
CA VAL A 5 7.51 6.83 -4.78
C VAL A 5 7.60 5.38 -4.29
N ILE A 6 6.95 4.46 -5.00
CA ILE A 6 7.21 3.02 -4.88
C ILE A 6 8.09 2.59 -6.03
N SER A 7 9.19 1.89 -5.72
CA SER A 7 10.11 1.32 -6.70
C SER A 7 10.19 -0.20 -6.55
N VAL A 8 10.51 -0.88 -7.64
CA VAL A 8 10.74 -2.32 -7.67
C VAL A 8 12.15 -2.62 -8.19
N ALA A 9 12.77 -3.68 -7.67
CA ALA A 9 14.00 -4.28 -8.19
C ALA A 9 13.83 -5.79 -8.19
N GLU A 10 14.31 -6.46 -9.24
CA GLU A 10 14.32 -7.92 -9.30
C GLU A 10 15.52 -8.46 -8.53
N LEU A 11 15.31 -9.55 -7.79
CA LEU A 11 16.38 -10.31 -7.15
C LEU A 11 16.85 -11.38 -8.12
N GLY A 12 18.11 -11.28 -8.58
CA GLY A 12 18.73 -12.28 -9.44
C GLY A 12 19.08 -13.56 -8.68
N ASP A 13 19.33 -14.64 -9.42
CA ASP A 13 19.70 -15.95 -8.87
C ASP A 13 21.01 -15.93 -8.07
N ASP A 14 21.87 -14.94 -8.33
CA ASP A 14 23.13 -14.71 -7.62
C ASP A 14 22.95 -13.89 -6.31
N GLY A 15 21.70 -13.55 -5.97
CA GLY A 15 21.36 -12.74 -4.80
C GLY A 15 21.57 -11.24 -4.99
N SER A 16 21.91 -10.77 -6.20
CA SER A 16 22.02 -9.34 -6.49
C SER A 16 20.66 -8.73 -6.82
N PHE A 17 20.45 -7.47 -6.43
CA PHE A 17 19.28 -6.71 -6.87
C PHE A 17 19.59 -5.97 -8.17
N GLY A 18 18.63 -6.00 -9.11
CA GLY A 18 18.62 -5.10 -10.25
C GLY A 18 18.49 -3.62 -9.83
N VAL A 19 18.68 -2.71 -10.79
CA VAL A 19 18.51 -1.28 -10.54
C VAL A 19 17.04 -0.98 -10.21
N PRO A 20 16.73 -0.36 -9.05
CA PRO A 20 15.36 0.00 -8.73
C PRO A 20 14.76 0.94 -9.76
N ARG A 21 13.51 0.68 -10.12
CA ARG A 21 12.73 1.49 -11.06
C ARG A 21 11.40 1.87 -10.44
N VAL A 22 10.98 3.11 -10.67
CA VAL A 22 9.72 3.65 -10.17
C VAL A 22 8.55 2.96 -10.87
N VAL A 23 7.56 2.51 -10.10
CA VAL A 23 6.33 1.86 -10.61
C VAL A 23 5.05 2.57 -10.16
N LEU A 24 5.14 3.41 -9.13
CA LEU A 24 4.06 4.28 -8.68
C LEU A 24 4.65 5.57 -8.10
N GLU A 25 4.06 6.70 -8.48
CA GLU A 25 4.43 8.02 -7.97
C GLU A 25 3.16 8.82 -7.69
N GLU A 26 3.12 9.46 -6.53
CA GLU A 26 1.99 10.28 -6.10
C GLU A 26 2.49 11.61 -5.48
N THR A 27 1.58 12.58 -5.39
CA THR A 27 1.89 13.91 -4.82
C THR A 27 1.94 13.93 -3.29
N HIS A 28 1.70 12.78 -2.65
CA HIS A 28 1.68 12.55 -1.22
C HIS A 28 2.60 11.37 -0.84
N HIS A 29 2.85 11.19 0.46
CA HIS A 29 3.69 10.10 0.97
C HIS A 29 3.14 8.73 0.57
N LEU A 30 4.02 7.84 0.14
CA LEU A 30 3.74 6.43 -0.10
C LEU A 30 4.79 5.60 0.63
N SER A 31 4.35 4.62 1.41
CA SER A 31 5.25 3.64 2.00
C SER A 31 4.56 2.28 2.20
N TYR A 32 5.27 1.33 2.81
CA TYR A 32 4.75 0.04 3.23
C TYR A 32 3.79 -0.65 2.23
N PRO A 33 4.21 -0.89 0.96
CA PRO A 33 3.33 -1.49 -0.02
C PRO A 33 3.09 -2.97 0.30
N GLN A 34 1.83 -3.35 0.45
CA GLN A 34 1.43 -4.75 0.48
C GLN A 34 0.93 -5.17 -0.91
N VAL A 35 1.65 -6.10 -1.55
CA VAL A 35 1.28 -6.69 -2.85
C VAL A 35 0.69 -8.07 -2.64
N PHE A 36 -0.45 -8.37 -3.26
CA PHE A 36 -1.13 -9.66 -3.14
C PHE A 36 -1.90 -10.03 -4.40
N ALA A 37 -2.12 -11.33 -4.62
CA ALA A 37 -2.93 -11.84 -5.71
C ALA A 37 -4.32 -12.21 -5.21
N HIS A 38 -5.38 -11.85 -5.95
CA HIS A 38 -6.75 -12.25 -5.65
C HIS A 38 -7.56 -12.35 -6.94
N ALA A 39 -8.36 -13.43 -7.06
CA ALA A 39 -9.26 -13.65 -8.20
C ALA A 39 -8.60 -13.53 -9.60
N GLY A 40 -7.33 -13.93 -9.72
CA GLY A 40 -6.57 -13.87 -10.98
C GLY A 40 -5.92 -12.52 -11.30
N GLU A 41 -6.11 -11.51 -10.46
CA GLU A 41 -5.50 -10.19 -10.58
C GLU A 41 -4.45 -9.98 -9.49
N ILE A 42 -3.56 -8.99 -9.68
CA ILE A 42 -2.56 -8.58 -8.69
C ILE A 42 -2.88 -7.17 -8.22
N PHE A 43 -2.85 -6.98 -6.90
CA PHE A 43 -3.17 -5.73 -6.24
C PHE A 43 -2.04 -5.24 -5.36
N MET A 44 -2.06 -3.94 -5.07
CA MET A 44 -1.16 -3.27 -4.13
C MET A 44 -1.97 -2.32 -3.25
N ILE A 45 -1.71 -2.34 -1.95
CA ILE A 45 -2.17 -1.34 -0.99
C ILE A 45 -0.92 -0.67 -0.40
N PRO A 46 -0.56 0.56 -0.82
CA PRO A 46 0.44 1.35 -0.13
C PRO A 46 -0.17 2.05 1.10
N GLU A 47 0.66 2.38 2.08
CA GLU A 47 0.34 3.39 3.09
C GLU A 47 0.34 4.77 2.42
N SER A 48 -0.77 5.49 2.57
CA SER A 48 -1.02 6.81 1.98
C SER A 48 -1.77 7.74 2.93
N ALA A 49 -1.50 7.66 4.23
CA ALA A 49 -2.30 8.32 5.26
C ALA A 49 -2.35 9.86 5.11
N ALA A 50 -1.28 10.44 4.56
CA ALA A 50 -1.19 11.86 4.21
C ALA A 50 -2.26 12.31 3.18
N ALA A 51 -2.76 11.40 2.34
CA ALA A 51 -3.86 11.65 1.42
C ALA A 51 -5.24 11.52 2.07
N ARG A 52 -5.31 11.05 3.32
CA ARG A 52 -6.54 10.69 4.05
C ARG A 52 -7.39 9.63 3.34
N GLU A 53 -6.75 8.83 2.51
CA GLU A 53 -7.38 7.73 1.78
C GLU A 53 -6.51 6.49 1.89
N LEU A 54 -7.16 5.33 1.96
CA LEU A 54 -6.51 4.05 1.71
C LEU A 54 -6.99 3.52 0.36
N VAL A 55 -6.05 3.28 -0.55
CA VAL A 55 -6.35 3.05 -1.96
C VAL A 55 -5.84 1.68 -2.39
N LEU A 56 -6.73 0.93 -3.03
CA LEU A 56 -6.38 -0.31 -3.72
C LEU A 56 -5.93 0.03 -5.14
N TYR A 57 -4.69 -0.33 -5.46
CA TYR A 57 -4.17 -0.30 -6.82
C TYR A 57 -4.24 -1.69 -7.42
N ARG A 58 -4.54 -1.78 -8.72
CA ARG A 58 -4.51 -3.02 -9.50
C ARG A 58 -3.39 -2.95 -10.52
N ALA A 59 -2.69 -4.05 -10.74
CA ALA A 59 -1.66 -4.13 -11.76
C ALA A 59 -2.29 -4.12 -13.15
N ALA A 60 -2.04 -3.07 -13.92
CA ALA A 60 -2.35 -3.08 -15.36
C ALA A 60 -1.31 -3.87 -16.15
N GLN A 61 -0.07 -3.90 -15.66
CA GLN A 61 1.02 -4.73 -16.14
C GLN A 61 1.94 -4.98 -14.95
N PHE A 62 1.90 -6.17 -14.37
CA PHE A 62 2.73 -6.48 -13.20
C PHE A 62 4.19 -6.71 -13.62
N PRO A 63 5.19 -6.18 -12.87
CA PRO A 63 5.09 -5.31 -11.69
C PRO A 63 5.14 -3.80 -12.02
N ASP A 64 5.13 -3.44 -13.31
CA ASP A 64 5.57 -2.14 -13.82
C ASP A 64 4.53 -1.02 -13.72
N ARG A 65 3.26 -1.36 -13.91
CA ARG A 65 2.19 -0.38 -14.09
C ARG A 65 1.01 -0.71 -13.21
N TRP A 66 0.64 0.28 -12.39
CA TRP A 66 -0.46 0.23 -11.45
C TRP A 66 -1.53 1.24 -11.83
N VAL A 67 -2.79 0.88 -11.62
CA VAL A 67 -3.93 1.76 -11.78
C VAL A 67 -4.66 1.88 -10.46
N ARG A 68 -5.07 3.11 -10.13
CA ARG A 68 -5.92 3.39 -8.97
C ARG A 68 -7.29 2.74 -9.21
N ASP A 69 -7.59 1.66 -8.50
CA ASP A 69 -8.76 0.84 -8.77
C ASP A 69 -9.94 1.23 -7.88
N THR A 70 -9.74 1.22 -6.56
CA THR A 70 -10.81 1.45 -5.58
C THR A 70 -10.30 2.21 -4.35
N VAL A 71 -11.12 3.10 -3.78
CA VAL A 71 -10.86 3.72 -2.47
C VAL A 71 -11.50 2.86 -1.39
N LEU A 72 -10.68 2.24 -0.53
CA LEU A 72 -11.14 1.35 0.54
C LEU A 72 -11.60 2.14 1.77
N LEU A 73 -10.88 3.20 2.12
CA LEU A 73 -11.20 4.11 3.22
C LEU A 73 -11.03 5.55 2.74
N THR A 74 -11.92 6.45 3.17
CA THR A 74 -11.86 7.89 2.91
C THR A 74 -11.96 8.65 4.22
N ASP A 75 -11.36 9.84 4.26
CA ASP A 75 -11.32 10.72 5.43
C ASP A 75 -10.67 10.11 6.68
N LYS A 76 -9.69 9.22 6.48
CA LYS A 76 -9.02 8.48 7.56
C LYS A 76 -7.50 8.65 7.49
N ASP A 77 -6.89 8.95 8.63
CA ASP A 77 -5.43 8.91 8.82
C ASP A 77 -5.04 7.50 9.27
N PHE A 78 -5.05 6.56 8.31
CA PHE A 78 -4.86 5.14 8.52
C PHE A 78 -3.48 4.71 7.98
N ASN A 79 -2.60 4.30 8.89
CA ASN A 79 -1.19 4.01 8.63
C ASN A 79 -0.92 2.50 8.73
N ASP A 80 0.14 2.04 8.07
CA ASP A 80 0.65 0.67 8.12
C ASP A 80 -0.40 -0.41 7.82
N ALA A 81 -1.26 -0.11 6.85
CA ALA A 81 -2.35 -0.99 6.45
C ALA A 81 -1.83 -2.37 6.01
N THR A 82 -2.35 -3.42 6.65
CA THR A 82 -2.05 -4.82 6.36
C THR A 82 -3.35 -5.60 6.20
N LEU A 83 -3.62 -6.03 4.97
CA LEU A 83 -4.69 -6.93 4.61
C LEU A 83 -4.35 -8.36 5.05
N LEU A 84 -5.26 -8.99 5.78
CA LEU A 84 -5.20 -10.38 6.21
C LEU A 84 -6.43 -11.12 5.67
N GLU A 85 -6.22 -12.20 4.92
CA GLU A 85 -7.30 -13.13 4.59
C GLU A 85 -7.37 -14.23 5.66
N SER A 86 -8.54 -14.39 6.28
CA SER A 86 -8.78 -15.45 7.27
C SER A 86 -10.23 -15.88 7.27
N ALA A 87 -10.45 -17.20 7.22
CA ALA A 87 -11.77 -17.83 7.19
C ALA A 87 -12.69 -17.29 6.07
N GLY A 88 -12.13 -17.05 4.88
CA GLY A 88 -12.86 -16.55 3.71
C GLY A 88 -13.30 -15.09 3.83
N ARG A 89 -12.67 -14.31 4.71
CA ARG A 89 -12.90 -12.88 4.89
C ARG A 89 -11.60 -12.11 4.84
N PHE A 90 -11.69 -10.88 4.36
CA PHE A 90 -10.60 -9.91 4.45
C PHE A 90 -10.75 -9.05 5.70
N TRP A 91 -9.63 -8.86 6.39
CA TRP A 91 -9.45 -8.00 7.54
C TRP A 91 -8.38 -6.98 7.21
N LEU A 92 -8.58 -5.72 7.59
CA LEU A 92 -7.62 -4.66 7.35
C LEU A 92 -7.09 -4.17 8.69
N LEU A 93 -5.85 -4.54 9.00
CA LEU A 93 -5.17 -4.16 10.23
C LEU A 93 -4.34 -2.91 9.99
N GLY A 94 -4.31 -1.99 10.94
CA GLY A 94 -3.44 -0.81 10.84
C GLY A 94 -3.53 0.06 12.08
N THR A 95 -3.04 1.28 11.97
CA THR A 95 -3.13 2.26 13.05
C THR A 95 -3.87 3.51 12.57
N GLU A 96 -4.78 4.03 13.38
CA GLU A 96 -5.56 5.23 13.03
C GLU A 96 -5.25 6.33 14.03
N ARG A 97 -4.81 7.49 13.55
CA ARG A 97 -4.61 8.63 14.45
C ARG A 97 -5.94 9.09 15.05
N PHE A 98 -6.09 8.95 16.37
CA PHE A 98 -7.27 9.40 17.11
C PHE A 98 -6.94 10.57 18.06
N GLY A 99 -7.54 11.74 17.82
CA GLY A 99 -7.33 12.94 18.64
C GLY A 99 -5.91 13.50 18.55
N TYR A 100 -5.33 13.91 19.68
CA TYR A 100 -3.96 14.47 19.75
C TYR A 100 -2.86 13.40 19.85
N GLY A 101 -3.23 12.12 19.96
CA GLY A 101 -2.28 11.00 20.06
C GLY A 101 -1.51 10.75 18.76
N SER A 102 -0.42 9.98 18.86
CA SER A 102 0.28 9.44 17.70
C SER A 102 -0.51 8.28 17.10
N ALA A 103 -0.42 8.07 15.79
CA ALA A 103 -0.94 6.86 15.16
C ALA A 103 -0.33 5.60 15.79
N SER A 104 0.96 5.66 16.17
CA SER A 104 1.71 4.55 16.78
C SER A 104 1.15 4.03 18.10
N ASP A 105 0.24 4.75 18.76
CA ASP A 105 -0.36 4.34 20.05
C ASP A 105 -1.71 3.61 19.88
N THR A 106 -2.12 3.32 18.64
CA THR A 106 -3.45 2.78 18.32
C THR A 106 -3.36 1.52 17.46
N MET A 107 -4.38 0.66 17.56
CA MET A 107 -4.60 -0.43 16.63
C MET A 107 -6.06 -0.37 16.16
N ALA A 108 -6.26 -0.47 14.86
CA ALA A 108 -7.56 -0.50 14.19
C ALA A 108 -7.68 -1.78 13.35
N VAL A 109 -8.90 -2.33 13.30
CA VAL A 109 -9.29 -3.58 12.62
C VAL A 109 -10.60 -3.35 11.87
#